data_AF-A0A085UKX7-F1
#
_entry.id   AF-A0A085UKX7-F1
#
_cell.length_a   1.000
_cell.length_b   1.000
_cell.length_c   1.000
_cell.angle_alpha   90.00
_cell.angle_beta   90.00
_cell.angle_gamma   90.00
#
_symmetry.space_group_name_H-M   'P 1'
#
loop_
_entity.id
_entity.type
_entity.pdbx_description
1 polymer ?
#
loop_
_entity_poly.entity_id
_entity_poly.type
_entity_poly.pdbx_seq_one_letter_code
_entity_poly.pdbx_strand_id
1 'polypeptide(L)'
;MIKSKPDIKSFNKDPNDFLEGGEADKALSKSRSAPERAIVEDATTSAIEAFKPEPTVQKLFRLRWDIANALKLGAAQESAKTGKRVTETDIIQQLLKKHYSLK
;
A
#
# COMPACT_ATOMS: atom_id res chain seq x y z
N MET A 1 -1.22 -43.68 -18.53
CA MET A 1 0.05 -43.62 -17.78
C MET A 1 -0.01 -42.45 -16.81
N ILE A 2 -0.10 -42.72 -15.50
CA ILE A 2 0.05 -41.68 -14.48
C ILE A 2 1.55 -41.42 -14.32
N LYS A 3 1.99 -40.18 -14.53
CA LYS A 3 3.38 -39.79 -14.27
C LYS A 3 3.61 -39.90 -12.77
N SER A 4 4.58 -40.72 -12.35
CA SER A 4 4.96 -40.86 -10.94
C SER A 4 5.32 -39.49 -10.34
N LYS A 5 5.07 -39.33 -9.04
CA LYS A 5 5.42 -38.09 -8.33
C LYS A 5 6.92 -37.82 -8.48
N PRO A 6 7.33 -36.56 -8.72
CA PRO A 6 8.74 -36.21 -8.77
C PRO A 6 9.43 -36.53 -7.45
N ASP A 7 10.63 -37.10 -7.53
CA ASP A 7 11.40 -37.48 -6.35
C ASP A 7 11.96 -36.23 -5.66
N ILE A 8 11.62 -36.06 -4.39
CA ILE A 8 11.98 -34.88 -3.58
C ILE A 8 13.19 -35.15 -2.67
N LYS A 9 13.77 -36.35 -2.71
CA LYS A 9 14.90 -36.75 -1.85
C LYS A 9 16.18 -35.95 -2.11
N SER A 10 16.32 -35.33 -3.28
CA SER A 10 17.44 -34.46 -3.62
C SER A 10 17.23 -32.99 -3.22
N PHE A 11 16.06 -32.63 -2.66
CA PHE A 11 15.78 -31.25 -2.24
C PHE A 11 16.41 -31.00 -0.86
N ASN A 12 17.65 -30.51 -0.87
CA ASN A 12 18.42 -30.18 0.32
C ASN A 12 18.70 -28.67 0.34
N LYS A 13 17.64 -27.88 0.55
CA LYS A 13 17.75 -26.43 0.77
C LYS A 13 17.46 -26.14 2.23
N ASP A 14 18.26 -25.26 2.81
CA ASP A 14 18.10 -24.86 4.20
C ASP A 14 16.80 -24.03 4.31
N PRO A 15 15.84 -24.39 5.19
CA PRO A 15 14.62 -23.61 5.39
C PRO A 15 14.90 -22.15 5.80
N ASN A 16 16.07 -21.89 6.40
CA ASN A 16 16.48 -20.54 6.75
C ASN A 16 16.89 -19.70 5.54
N ASP A 17 17.19 -20.28 4.38
CA ASP A 17 17.51 -19.50 3.16
C ASP A 17 16.35 -18.59 2.74
N PHE A 18 15.11 -19.01 3.01
CA PHE A 18 13.93 -18.18 2.75
C PHE A 18 13.79 -17.03 3.76
N LEU A 19 14.13 -17.28 5.03
CA LEU A 19 14.08 -16.27 6.09
C LEU A 19 15.23 -15.27 5.99
N GLU A 20 16.39 -15.70 5.52
CA GLU A 20 17.59 -14.88 5.38
C GLU A 20 17.78 -14.26 3.98
N GLY A 21 17.02 -14.72 2.98
CA GLY A 21 17.07 -14.26 1.58
C GLY A 21 16.63 -12.80 1.35
N GLY A 22 16.32 -12.05 2.40
CA GLY A 22 16.08 -10.61 2.38
C GLY A 22 17.34 -9.76 2.22
N GLU A 23 18.37 -10.22 1.48
CA GLU A 23 19.62 -9.47 1.30
C GLU A 23 19.43 -8.12 0.58
N ALA A 24 18.33 -7.94 -0.15
CA ALA A 24 17.95 -6.64 -0.73
C ALA A 24 17.72 -5.56 0.35
N ASP A 25 17.33 -5.95 1.57
CA ASP A 25 17.06 -5.02 2.67
C ASP A 25 18.33 -4.74 3.51
N LYS A 26 19.31 -5.65 3.51
CA LYS A 26 20.62 -5.47 4.17
C LYS A 26 21.51 -4.46 3.44
N ALA A 27 21.33 -4.25 2.12
CA ALA A 27 22.06 -3.23 1.37
C ALA A 27 21.65 -1.80 1.76
N LEU A 28 20.41 -1.61 2.25
CA LEU A 28 19.91 -0.32 2.76
C LEU A 28 20.42 0.00 4.18
N SER A 29 20.79 -1.00 4.98
CA SER A 29 21.30 -0.79 6.34
C SER A 29 22.81 -0.55 6.40
N LYS A 30 23.57 -0.95 5.37
CA LYS A 30 25.03 -0.73 5.30
C LYS A 30 25.45 0.71 5.05
N SER A 31 24.52 1.61 4.70
CA SER A 31 24.77 3.06 4.64
C SER A 31 24.53 3.77 5.98
N ARG A 32 24.25 3.06 7.08
CA ARG A 32 23.85 3.65 8.37
C ARG A 32 24.81 3.41 9.55
N SER A 33 26.04 2.96 9.32
CA SER A 33 26.99 2.76 10.41
C SER A 33 28.34 3.44 10.18
N ALA A 34 28.47 4.69 10.65
CA ALA A 34 29.67 5.21 11.33
C ALA A 34 29.35 6.54 12.07
N PRO A 35 30.04 6.86 13.20
CA PRO A 35 29.47 7.65 14.29
C PRO A 35 30.08 9.07 14.47
N GLU A 36 29.26 9.92 15.10
CA GLU A 36 29.57 10.97 16.10
C GLU A 36 30.28 12.31 15.72
N ARG A 37 29.53 13.40 15.99
CA ARG A 37 29.87 14.82 16.30
C ARG A 37 30.37 15.77 15.19
N ALA A 38 29.45 16.64 14.76
CA ALA A 38 29.66 18.10 14.70
C ALA A 38 28.31 18.86 14.61
N ILE A 39 28.09 19.72 15.60
CA ILE A 39 27.29 20.96 15.67
C ILE A 39 27.37 21.68 14.29
N VAL A 40 26.35 22.22 13.62
CA VAL A 40 25.42 23.31 13.97
C VAL A 40 24.30 23.37 12.91
N GLU A 41 23.07 23.68 13.35
CA GLU A 41 22.03 24.48 12.67
C GLU A 41 21.51 24.16 11.25
N ASP A 42 20.20 23.88 11.25
CA ASP A 42 19.16 24.55 10.44
C ASP A 42 18.42 23.72 9.37
N ALA A 43 17.10 23.87 9.46
CA ALA A 43 16.08 23.60 8.45
C ALA A 43 16.03 22.20 7.81
N THR A 44 15.28 21.31 8.44
CA THR A 44 14.08 20.63 7.87
C THR A 44 13.76 19.38 8.69
N THR A 45 13.32 19.60 9.93
CA THR A 45 12.37 18.70 10.58
C THR A 45 11.05 18.78 9.83
N SER A 46 11.01 18.22 8.62
CA SER A 46 9.77 17.73 8.03
C SER A 46 9.41 16.49 8.82
N ALA A 47 8.81 16.75 9.98
CA ALA A 47 8.16 15.77 10.80
C ALA A 47 7.32 14.90 9.86
N ILE A 48 7.76 13.66 9.68
CA ILE A 48 6.86 12.60 9.27
C ILE A 48 6.01 12.39 10.53
N GLU A 49 5.08 13.32 10.77
CA GLU A 49 3.98 13.09 11.68
C GLU A 49 3.35 11.81 11.18
N ALA A 50 3.57 10.74 11.93
CA ALA A 50 2.84 9.50 11.78
C ALA A 50 1.37 9.88 12.02
N PHE A 51 0.68 10.30 10.96
CA PHE A 51 -0.75 10.53 10.95
C PHE A 51 -1.37 9.27 11.51
N LYS A 52 -1.84 9.34 12.76
CA LYS A 52 -2.68 8.27 13.30
C LYS A 52 -3.83 8.14 12.30
N PRO A 53 -3.98 6.99 11.62
CA PRO A 53 -5.06 6.86 10.66
C PRO A 53 -6.35 7.11 11.42
N GLU A 54 -7.15 8.06 10.93
CA GLU A 54 -8.48 8.30 11.48
C GLU A 54 -9.24 6.97 11.50
N PRO A 55 -10.04 6.71 12.55
CA PRO A 55 -10.77 5.46 12.64
C PRO A 55 -11.71 5.34 11.44
N THR A 56 -11.46 4.34 10.59
CA THR A 56 -12.31 4.05 9.44
C THR A 56 -13.41 3.08 9.84
N VAL A 57 -14.65 3.36 9.41
CA VAL A 57 -15.81 2.50 9.67
C VAL A 57 -16.36 2.00 8.32
N GLN A 58 -16.41 0.69 8.15
CA GLN A 58 -16.98 0.08 6.95
C GLN A 58 -18.52 0.14 6.98
N LYS A 59 -19.13 0.64 5.91
CA LYS A 59 -20.59 0.66 5.72
C LYS A 59 -20.95 -0.11 4.46
N LEU A 60 -21.95 -0.99 4.57
CA LEU A 60 -22.46 -1.77 3.44
C LEU A 60 -23.78 -1.16 2.97
N PHE A 61 -23.82 -0.75 1.70
CA PHE A 61 -25.01 -0.19 1.06
C PHE A 61 -25.50 -1.15 -0.02
N ARG A 62 -26.82 -1.23 -0.18
CA ARG A 62 -27.44 -1.83 -1.37
C ARG A 62 -27.62 -0.73 -2.41
N LEU A 63 -26.85 -0.82 -3.50
CA LEU A 63 -26.95 0.11 -4.62
C LEU A 63 -27.75 -0.53 -5.76
N ARG A 64 -28.42 0.31 -6.55
CA ARG A 64 -28.97 -0.13 -7.82
C ARG A 64 -27.85 -0.46 -8.81
N TRP A 65 -28.13 -1.37 -9.74
CA TRP A 65 -27.14 -1.88 -10.70
C TRP A 65 -26.52 -0.79 -11.59
N ASP A 66 -27.35 0.14 -12.05
CA ASP A 66 -26.93 1.31 -12.83
C ASP A 66 -25.91 2.17 -12.06
N ILE A 67 -26.19 2.46 -10.80
CA ILE A 67 -25.30 3.23 -9.91
C ILE A 67 -23.98 2.49 -9.69
N ALA A 68 -24.03 1.19 -9.39
CA ALA A 68 -22.83 0.39 -9.16
C ALA A 68 -21.91 0.37 -10.40
N ASN A 69 -22.47 0.23 -11.59
CA ASN A 69 -21.70 0.29 -12.84
C ASN A 69 -21.14 1.67 -13.12
N ALA A 70 -21.93 2.73 -12.89
CA ALA A 70 -21.47 4.10 -13.06
C ALA A 70 -20.31 4.42 -12.11
N LEU A 71 -20.34 3.92 -10.88
CA LEU A 71 -19.27 4.10 -9.89
C LEU A 71 -17.95 3.47 -10.37
N LYS A 72 -18.02 2.22 -10.85
CA LYS A 72 -16.87 1.48 -11.36
C LYS A 72 -16.26 2.15 -12.60
N LEU A 73 -17.10 2.53 -13.56
CA LEU A 73 -16.65 3.21 -14.77
C LEU A 73 -16.09 4.61 -14.45
N GLY A 74 -16.76 5.34 -13.56
CA GLY A 74 -16.33 6.67 -13.11
C GLY A 74 -14.95 6.65 -12.48
N ALA A 75 -14.67 5.69 -11.59
CA ALA A 75 -13.35 5.51 -10.98
C ALA A 75 -12.25 5.28 -12.02
N ALA A 76 -12.52 4.44 -13.02
CA ALA A 76 -11.56 4.19 -14.12
C ALA A 76 -11.32 5.45 -14.96
N GLN A 77 -12.39 6.19 -15.29
CA GLN A 77 -12.31 7.43 -16.08
C GLN A 77 -11.56 8.54 -15.34
N GLU A 78 -11.85 8.76 -14.05
CA GLU A 78 -11.15 9.75 -13.25
C GLU A 78 -9.68 9.38 -13.06
N SER A 79 -9.38 8.10 -12.92
CA SER A 79 -8.00 7.63 -12.84
C SER A 79 -7.22 7.95 -14.10
N ALA A 80 -7.83 7.68 -15.27
CA ALA A 80 -7.22 7.99 -16.56
C ALA A 80 -7.04 9.50 -16.79
N LYS A 81 -8.00 10.31 -16.33
CA LYS A 81 -7.97 11.78 -16.49
C LYS A 81 -6.93 12.46 -15.60
N THR A 82 -6.83 12.04 -14.34
CA THR A 82 -5.93 12.69 -13.36
C THR A 82 -4.52 12.13 -13.38
N GLY A 83 -4.32 10.95 -14.00
CA GLY A 83 -3.05 10.22 -13.94
C GLY A 83 -2.76 9.63 -12.55
N LYS A 84 -3.72 9.66 -11.63
CA LYS A 84 -3.63 9.09 -10.28
C LYS A 84 -4.68 8.02 -10.10
N ARG A 85 -4.40 7.02 -9.27
CA ARG A 85 -5.40 6.00 -8.95
C ARG A 85 -6.53 6.63 -8.14
N VAL A 86 -7.75 6.54 -8.65
CA VAL A 86 -8.99 6.91 -7.97
C VAL A 86 -9.81 5.65 -7.76
N THR A 87 -10.30 5.44 -6.54
CA THR A 87 -11.15 4.30 -6.19
C THR A 87 -12.60 4.71 -6.04
N GLU A 88 -13.49 3.71 -6.10
CA GLU A 88 -14.90 3.85 -5.77
C GLU A 88 -15.12 4.49 -4.39
N THR A 89 -14.30 4.10 -3.41
CA THR A 89 -14.32 4.67 -2.05
C THR A 89 -13.98 6.15 -2.04
N ASP A 90 -13.01 6.60 -2.86
CA ASP A 90 -12.61 8.01 -2.92
C ASP A 90 -13.75 8.88 -3.47
N ILE A 91 -14.40 8.40 -4.54
CA ILE A 91 -15.56 9.06 -5.14
C ILE A 91 -16.70 9.18 -4.13
N ILE A 92 -17.03 8.08 -3.44
CA ILE A 92 -18.09 8.08 -2.42
C ILE A 92 -17.73 9.03 -1.26
N GLN A 93 -16.50 8.99 -0.77
CA GLN A 93 -16.04 9.89 0.29
C GLN A 93 -16.16 11.35 -0.14
N GLN A 94 -15.72 11.70 -1.35
CA GLN A 94 -15.81 13.06 -1.86
C GLN A 94 -17.27 13.52 -2.02
N LEU A 95 -18.14 12.65 -2.53
CA LEU A 95 -19.58 12.91 -2.62
C LEU A 95 -20.21 13.14 -1.25
N LEU A 96 -19.91 12.30 -0.26
CA LEU A 96 -20.42 12.44 1.10
C LEU A 96 -19.88 13.70 1.77
N LYS A 97 -18.59 14.00 1.62
CA LYS A 97 -17.99 15.24 2.11
C LYS A 97 -18.70 16.46 1.53
N LYS A 98 -18.93 16.48 0.22
CA LYS A 98 -19.64 17.56 -0.47
C LYS A 98 -21.10 17.67 -0.01
N HIS A 99 -21.81 16.56 0.10
CA HIS A 99 -23.24 16.54 0.47
C HIS A 99 -23.48 17.02 1.91
N TYR A 100 -22.62 16.60 2.85
CA TYR A 100 -22.73 16.97 4.27
C TYR A 100 -21.85 18.18 4.64
N SER A 101 -21.19 18.82 3.68
CA SER A 101 -20.25 19.93 3.90
C SER A 101 -19.16 19.61 4.93
N LEU A 102 -18.64 18.38 4.89
CA LEU A 102 -17.52 17.94 5.72
C LEU A 102 -16.22 18.43 5.08
N LYS A 103 -15.30 18.96 5.90
CA LYS A 103 -13.99 19.46 5.45
C LYS A 103 -13.01 18.32 5.16
#